data_AF-A0A7V8RXF4-F1
#
_entry.id   AF-A0A7V8RXF4-F1
#
_cell.length_a   1.000
_cell.length_b   1.000
_cell.length_c   1.000
_cell.angle_alpha   90.00
_cell.angle_beta   90.00
_cell.angle_gamma   90.00
#
_symmetry.space_group_name_H-M   'P 1'
#
loop_
_entity.id
_entity.type
_entity.pdbx_description
1 polymer ?
#
loop_
_entity_poly.entity_id
_entity_poly.type
_entity_poly.pdbx_seq_one_letter_code
_entity_poly.pdbx_strand_id
1 'polypeptide(L)'
;MNSFLATDTTAHPDALYLTCSDWPVGPPAATGALCTIRNVGNLVPTDPAEGSVDAALDFALNELRVRSIVVCGHSGCGAMAALLSESIDAPTSPVGRWLDNARDTLVAYRDHHLARVGAAASGFSQADQLAVVNVVIQVERLVRHPILVAAAVSGRLRVAGTFYSTDTGCLHEVSANGIPAPGPL
;
A
#
# COMPACT_ATOMS: atom_id res chain seq x y z
N MET A 1 16.10 -22.19 -28.95
CA MET A 1 16.11 -21.59 -27.60
C MET A 1 14.80 -20.83 -27.45
N ASN A 2 13.84 -21.39 -26.71
CA ASN A 2 12.52 -20.78 -26.51
C ASN A 2 12.65 -19.59 -25.53
N SER A 3 12.02 -18.47 -25.87
CA SER A 3 12.11 -17.19 -25.18
C SER A 3 11.70 -17.29 -23.70
N PHE A 4 12.53 -16.77 -22.80
CA PHE A 4 12.40 -16.90 -21.34
C PHE A 4 11.27 -16.09 -20.69
N LEU A 5 10.57 -15.21 -21.42
CA LEU A 5 9.57 -14.28 -20.86
C LEU A 5 8.48 -13.89 -21.86
N ALA A 6 8.04 -14.80 -22.73
CA ALA A 6 6.93 -14.47 -23.64
C ALA A 6 5.59 -14.49 -22.89
N THR A 7 5.10 -13.31 -22.51
CA THR A 7 3.67 -13.09 -22.24
C THR A 7 3.17 -12.02 -23.20
N ASP A 8 2.18 -12.40 -23.99
CA ASP A 8 1.47 -11.55 -24.93
C ASP A 8 0.74 -10.46 -24.13
N THR A 9 1.22 -9.22 -24.20
CA THR A 9 0.79 -8.11 -23.33
C THR A 9 0.17 -6.99 -24.16
N THR A 10 -0.97 -7.30 -24.79
CA THR A 10 -1.78 -6.32 -25.52
C THR A 10 -2.89 -5.68 -24.68
N ALA A 11 -2.96 -5.99 -23.38
CA ALA A 11 -3.91 -5.37 -22.46
C ALA A 11 -3.24 -4.23 -21.66
N HIS A 12 -3.75 -3.00 -21.81
CA HIS A 12 -3.44 -1.92 -20.87
C HIS A 12 -3.97 -2.30 -19.48
N PRO A 13 -3.18 -2.11 -18.41
CA PRO A 13 -3.64 -2.46 -17.08
C PRO A 13 -4.78 -1.54 -16.63
N ASP A 14 -5.78 -2.12 -15.97
CA ASP A 14 -6.92 -1.34 -15.45
C ASP A 14 -6.59 -0.61 -14.14
N ALA A 15 -5.56 -1.09 -13.44
CA ALA A 15 -5.15 -0.55 -12.14
C ALA A 15 -3.63 -0.61 -11.90
N LEU A 16 -3.19 0.30 -11.02
CA LEU A 16 -1.89 0.25 -10.37
C LEU A 16 -2.02 -0.39 -8.98
N TYR A 17 -1.12 -1.30 -8.64
CA TYR A 17 -1.07 -2.00 -7.37
C TYR A 17 0.23 -1.66 -6.63
N LEU A 18 0.15 -0.91 -5.55
CA LEU A 18 1.28 -0.59 -4.67
C LEU A 18 1.27 -1.55 -3.48
N THR A 19 2.30 -2.39 -3.35
CA THR A 19 2.38 -3.40 -2.30
C THR A 19 3.79 -3.58 -1.75
N CYS A 20 3.92 -4.38 -0.70
CA CYS A 20 5.17 -4.58 0.00
C CYS A 20 6.09 -5.55 -0.76
N SER A 21 7.40 -5.28 -0.74
CA SER A 21 8.42 -6.18 -1.30
C SER A 21 8.58 -7.50 -0.54
N ASP A 22 8.22 -7.55 0.75
CA ASP A 22 8.31 -8.77 1.57
C ASP A 22 7.07 -9.70 1.43
N TRP A 23 6.05 -9.27 0.67
CA TRP A 23 4.83 -10.04 0.42
C TRP A 23 4.92 -10.78 -0.92
N PRO A 24 5.24 -12.09 -0.94
CA PRO A 24 5.54 -12.81 -2.17
C PRO A 24 4.29 -13.11 -3.01
N VAL A 25 3.11 -13.03 -2.41
CA VAL A 25 1.84 -13.25 -3.10
C VAL A 25 1.47 -11.96 -3.82
N GLY A 26 1.50 -11.99 -5.14
CA GLY A 26 1.05 -10.86 -5.96
C GLY A 26 -0.44 -10.56 -5.74
N PRO A 27 -0.97 -9.51 -6.40
CA PRO A 27 -2.41 -9.28 -6.44
C PRO A 27 -3.17 -10.55 -6.84
N PRO A 28 -4.42 -10.77 -6.36
CA PRO A 28 -5.18 -11.98 -6.64
C PRO A 28 -5.22 -12.28 -8.15
N ALA A 29 -5.06 -13.53 -8.58
CA ALA A 29 -5.00 -13.87 -10.02
C ALA A 29 -6.22 -13.43 -10.86
N ALA A 30 -7.34 -13.08 -10.20
CA ALA A 30 -8.56 -12.56 -10.82
C ALA A 30 -8.55 -11.04 -11.08
N THR A 31 -7.60 -10.29 -10.52
CA THR A 31 -7.36 -8.90 -10.91
C THR A 31 -6.66 -8.95 -12.27
N GLY A 32 -7.19 -8.29 -13.30
CA GLY A 32 -6.69 -8.36 -14.68
C GLY A 32 -5.23 -7.89 -14.87
N ALA A 33 -4.90 -7.31 -16.03
CA ALA A 33 -3.56 -6.74 -16.20
C ALA A 33 -3.33 -5.62 -15.16
N LEU A 34 -2.23 -5.70 -14.41
CA LEU A 34 -1.87 -4.74 -13.37
C LEU A 34 -0.49 -4.15 -13.60
N CYS A 35 -0.38 -2.84 -13.44
CA CYS A 35 0.91 -2.20 -13.18
C CYS A 35 1.20 -2.39 -11.69
N THR A 36 2.39 -2.86 -11.30
CA THR A 36 2.71 -3.14 -9.89
C THR A 36 3.94 -2.38 -9.44
N ILE A 37 3.85 -1.70 -8.30
CA ILE A 37 4.99 -1.14 -7.57
C ILE A 37 5.18 -1.98 -6.31
N ARG A 38 6.41 -2.46 -6.08
CA ARG A 38 6.79 -3.17 -4.86
C ARG A 38 7.93 -2.45 -4.18
N ASN A 39 7.69 -1.94 -2.98
CA ASN A 39 8.73 -1.34 -2.14
C ASN A 39 8.58 -1.78 -0.68
N VAL A 40 9.55 -1.47 0.17
CA VAL A 40 9.52 -1.92 1.57
C VAL A 40 8.42 -1.17 2.32
N GLY A 41 7.39 -1.88 2.78
CA GLY A 41 6.26 -1.29 3.52
C GLY A 41 5.21 -0.56 2.67
N ASN A 42 5.18 -0.77 1.35
CA ASN A 42 4.17 -0.20 0.43
C ASN A 42 3.98 1.32 0.58
N LEU A 43 5.09 2.05 0.71
CA LEU A 43 5.13 3.47 1.04
C LEU A 43 5.11 4.34 -0.21
N VAL A 44 4.56 5.54 -0.05
CA VAL A 44 4.61 6.62 -1.04
C VAL A 44 5.52 7.69 -0.48
N PRO A 45 6.74 7.88 -1.00
CA PRO A 45 7.67 8.87 -0.47
C PRO A 45 7.11 10.28 -0.37
N THR A 46 7.61 11.04 0.62
CA THR A 46 7.31 12.49 0.72
C THR A 46 8.43 13.36 0.19
N ASP A 47 9.64 12.82 0.06
CA ASP A 47 10.79 13.54 -0.49
C ASP A 47 10.73 13.54 -2.03
N PRO A 48 10.67 14.72 -2.69
CA PRO A 48 10.72 14.82 -4.14
C PRO A 48 11.99 14.24 -4.78
N ALA A 49 13.07 14.04 -4.01
CA ALA A 49 14.27 13.35 -4.48
C ALA A 49 14.04 11.84 -4.71
N GLU A 50 13.00 11.24 -4.12
CA GLU A 50 12.64 9.83 -4.27
C GLU A 50 11.69 9.58 -5.46
N GLY A 51 12.16 9.83 -6.68
CA GLY A 51 11.30 9.88 -7.87
C GLY A 51 10.79 8.54 -8.43
N SER A 52 11.13 7.38 -7.86
CA SER A 52 10.73 6.08 -8.43
C SER A 52 9.22 5.84 -8.34
N VAL A 53 8.58 6.21 -7.24
CA VAL A 53 7.13 6.06 -7.09
C VAL A 53 6.43 7.08 -7.97
N ASP A 54 6.90 8.33 -7.99
CA ASP A 54 6.36 9.39 -8.84
C ASP A 54 6.38 9.04 -10.32
N ALA A 55 7.51 8.54 -10.83
CA ALA A 55 7.61 8.10 -12.22
C ALA A 55 6.60 6.99 -12.56
N ALA A 56 6.39 6.05 -11.64
CA ALA A 56 5.42 4.98 -11.83
C ALA A 56 3.96 5.47 -11.75
N LEU A 57 3.68 6.43 -10.86
CA LEU A 57 2.36 7.09 -10.77
C LEU A 57 2.04 7.85 -12.06
N ASP A 58 2.99 8.64 -12.56
CA ASP A 58 2.86 9.41 -13.79
C ASP A 58 2.62 8.50 -15.00
N PHE A 59 3.46 7.48 -15.17
CA PHE A 59 3.32 6.51 -16.26
C PHE A 59 2.00 5.75 -16.18
N ALA A 60 1.58 5.30 -14.99
CA ALA A 60 0.31 4.60 -14.82
C ALA A 60 -0.89 5.49 -15.19
N LEU A 61 -0.89 6.74 -14.77
CA LEU A 61 -2.00 7.66 -15.02
C LEU A 61 -2.04 8.17 -16.47
N ASN A 62 -0.91 8.60 -17.00
CA ASN A 62 -0.86 9.36 -18.26
C ASN A 62 -0.62 8.46 -19.47
N GLU A 63 0.21 7.42 -19.35
CA GLU A 63 0.53 6.51 -20.45
C GLU A 63 -0.39 5.29 -20.45
N LEU A 64 -0.55 4.64 -19.29
CA LEU A 64 -1.37 3.43 -19.16
C LEU A 64 -2.86 3.73 -18.93
N ARG A 65 -3.20 4.97 -18.55
CA ARG A 65 -4.58 5.43 -18.31
C ARG A 65 -5.33 4.56 -17.31
N VAL A 66 -4.64 4.12 -16.26
CA VAL A 66 -5.29 3.36 -15.18
C VAL A 66 -6.41 4.18 -14.55
N ARG A 67 -7.50 3.51 -14.17
CA ARG A 67 -8.65 4.16 -13.51
C ARG A 67 -8.68 3.92 -12.01
N SER A 68 -7.82 3.02 -11.54
CA SER A 68 -7.73 2.66 -10.12
C SER A 68 -6.29 2.54 -9.65
N ILE A 69 -6.04 2.93 -8.40
CA ILE A 69 -4.83 2.63 -7.66
C ILE A 69 -5.22 1.93 -6.36
N VAL A 70 -4.56 0.83 -6.05
CA VAL A 70 -4.76 0.08 -4.81
C VAL A 70 -3.47 0.07 -4.01
N VAL A 71 -3.53 0.51 -2.76
CA VAL A 71 -2.47 0.27 -1.77
C VAL A 71 -2.82 -0.99 -1.00
N CYS A 72 -1.96 -2.00 -1.06
CA CYS A 72 -2.17 -3.24 -0.33
C CYS A 72 -1.08 -3.46 0.72
N GLY A 73 -1.50 -3.40 1.99
CA GLY A 73 -0.76 -3.94 3.13
C GLY A 73 -1.03 -5.44 3.30
N HIS A 74 -0.31 -6.08 4.21
CA HIS A 74 -0.48 -7.52 4.48
C HIS A 74 -0.03 -7.87 5.90
N SER A 75 -0.47 -9.04 6.36
CA SER A 75 -0.08 -9.62 7.64
C SER A 75 1.42 -9.88 7.73
N GLY A 76 1.97 -9.65 8.92
CA GLY A 76 3.37 -9.96 9.24
C GLY A 76 4.38 -9.07 8.53
N CYS A 77 4.00 -7.87 8.08
CA CYS A 77 4.90 -6.96 7.38
C CYS A 77 6.14 -6.62 8.21
N GLY A 78 7.31 -7.04 7.71
CA GLY A 78 8.61 -6.83 8.36
C GLY A 78 8.97 -5.35 8.47
N ALA A 79 8.55 -4.54 7.51
CA ALA A 79 8.71 -3.08 7.55
C ALA A 79 7.95 -2.45 8.73
N MET A 80 6.69 -2.87 8.94
CA MET A 80 5.86 -2.36 10.05
C MET A 80 6.35 -2.89 11.40
N ALA A 81 6.76 -4.16 11.46
CA ALA A 81 7.37 -4.73 12.65
C ALA A 81 8.65 -3.97 13.04
N ALA A 82 9.52 -3.68 12.08
CA ALA A 82 10.74 -2.91 12.29
C ALA A 82 10.48 -1.46 12.72
N LEU A 83 9.43 -0.84 12.19
CA LEU A 83 9.02 0.51 12.57
C LEU A 83 8.49 0.57 14.01
N LEU A 84 7.78 -0.47 14.47
CA LEU A 84 7.28 -0.58 15.85
C LEU A 84 8.38 -0.81 16.88
N SER A 85 9.30 -1.72 16.57
CA SER A 85 10.36 -2.14 17.49
C SER A 85 11.44 -1.08 17.67
N GLU A 86 11.47 -0.04 16.82
CA GLU A 86 12.59 0.90 16.68
C GLU A 86 13.93 0.15 16.50
N SER A 87 13.89 -1.11 16.04
CA SER A 87 15.02 -2.04 16.10
C SER A 87 15.95 -1.97 14.90
N ILE A 88 15.59 -1.19 13.88
CA ILE A 88 16.54 -0.81 12.85
C ILE A 88 17.33 0.35 13.43
N ASP A 89 18.66 0.32 13.31
CA ASP A 89 19.53 1.46 13.64
C ASP A 89 19.10 2.69 12.81
N ALA A 90 18.12 3.41 13.33
CA ALA A 90 17.04 4.00 12.52
C ALA A 90 17.46 5.10 11.54
N PRO A 91 18.60 5.82 11.70
CA PRO A 91 19.06 6.74 10.66
C PRO A 91 20.19 6.18 9.78
N THR A 92 20.89 5.11 10.16
CA THR A 92 22.17 4.74 9.53
C THR A 92 22.02 3.71 8.42
N SER A 93 21.06 2.79 8.52
CA SER A 93 20.81 1.80 7.46
C SER A 93 19.93 2.37 6.32
N PRO A 94 20.08 1.89 5.08
CA PRO A 94 19.20 2.29 3.97
C PRO A 94 17.71 2.02 4.24
N VAL A 95 17.38 0.89 4.89
CA VAL A 95 15.99 0.56 5.24
C VAL A 95 15.49 1.51 6.34
N GLY A 96 16.31 1.83 7.33
CA GLY A 96 15.94 2.80 8.39
C GLY A 96 15.56 4.16 7.81
N ARG A 97 16.42 4.71 6.94
CA ARG A 97 16.12 5.96 6.21
C ARG A 97 14.86 5.87 5.36
N TRP A 98 14.69 4.77 4.62
CA TRP A 98 13.48 4.57 3.81
C TRP A 98 12.21 4.55 4.66
N LEU A 99 12.24 3.94 5.84
CA LEU A 99 11.09 3.90 6.76
C LEU A 99 10.77 5.26 7.40
N ASP A 100 11.61 6.29 7.23
CA ASP A 100 11.23 7.65 7.62
C ASP A 100 9.99 8.14 6.83
N ASN A 101 9.74 7.60 5.63
CA ASN A 101 8.52 7.84 4.87
C ASN A 101 7.23 7.32 5.55
N ALA A 102 7.35 6.54 6.63
CA ALA A 102 6.23 5.99 7.42
C ALA A 102 6.15 6.58 8.85
N ARG A 103 6.88 7.66 9.16
CA ARG A 103 6.85 8.26 10.51
C ARG A 103 5.47 8.76 10.91
N ASP A 104 4.74 9.36 9.99
CA ASP A 104 3.36 9.82 10.21
C ASP A 104 2.40 8.65 10.48
N THR A 105 2.64 7.50 9.84
CA THR A 105 1.94 6.24 10.13
C THR A 105 2.18 5.80 11.57
N LEU A 106 3.43 5.84 12.05
CA LEU A 106 3.75 5.50 13.44
C LEU A 106 3.13 6.49 14.44
N VAL A 107 3.14 7.79 14.13
CA VAL A 107 2.49 8.82 14.94
C VAL A 107 0.99 8.56 15.02
N ALA A 108 0.31 8.42 13.88
CA ALA A 108 -1.13 8.12 13.84
C ALA A 108 -1.47 6.84 14.60
N TYR A 109 -0.66 5.80 14.46
CA TYR A 109 -0.81 4.57 15.23
C TYR A 109 -0.72 4.84 16.74
N ARG A 110 0.32 5.54 17.20
CA ARG A 110 0.51 5.88 18.62
C ARG A 110 -0.62 6.75 19.18
N ASP A 111 -1.16 7.65 18.35
CA ASP A 111 -2.30 8.52 18.67
C ASP A 111 -3.66 7.82 18.57
N HIS A 112 -3.69 6.49 18.54
CA HIS A 112 -4.91 5.68 18.55
C HIS A 112 -5.85 5.93 17.36
N HIS A 113 -5.28 6.12 16.16
CA HIS A 113 -6.05 6.23 14.92
C HIS A 113 -7.16 5.17 14.82
N LEU A 114 -8.34 5.52 14.30
CA LEU A 114 -9.52 4.62 14.27
C LEU A 114 -9.23 3.29 13.58
N ALA A 115 -8.42 3.31 12.53
CA ALA A 115 -7.97 2.10 11.84
C ALA A 115 -7.20 1.12 12.75
N ARG A 116 -6.38 1.63 13.69
CA ARG A 116 -5.74 0.82 14.73
C ARG A 116 -6.78 0.24 15.67
N VAL A 117 -7.72 1.05 16.15
CA VAL A 117 -8.76 0.62 17.10
C VAL A 117 -9.60 -0.52 16.50
N GLY A 118 -10.04 -0.37 15.25
CA GLY A 118 -10.81 -1.40 14.54
C GLY A 118 -10.01 -2.68 14.30
N ALA A 119 -8.74 -2.56 13.88
CA ALA A 119 -7.86 -3.71 13.69
C ALA A 119 -7.58 -4.44 15.03
N ALA A 120 -7.34 -3.71 16.12
CA ALA A 120 -7.14 -4.27 17.44
C ALA A 120 -8.40 -5.01 17.94
N ALA A 121 -9.59 -4.43 17.75
CA ALA A 121 -10.86 -5.06 18.09
C ALA A 121 -11.12 -6.35 17.29
N SER A 122 -10.51 -6.48 16.11
CA SER A 122 -10.58 -7.67 15.26
C SER A 122 -9.49 -8.72 15.58
N GLY A 123 -8.66 -8.49 16.61
CA GLY A 123 -7.65 -9.45 17.06
C GLY A 123 -6.34 -9.45 16.28
N PHE A 124 -6.13 -8.47 15.38
CA PHE A 124 -4.88 -8.37 14.63
C PHE A 124 -3.68 -8.07 15.54
N SER A 125 -2.49 -8.57 15.17
CA SER A 125 -1.24 -8.28 15.88
C SER A 125 -0.89 -6.79 15.84
N GLN A 126 0.02 -6.31 16.69
CA GLN A 126 0.44 -4.90 16.65
C GLN A 126 1.03 -4.50 15.29
N ALA A 127 1.83 -5.37 14.68
CA ALA A 127 2.41 -5.11 13.35
C ALA A 127 1.31 -5.04 12.27
N ASP A 128 0.30 -5.89 12.36
CA ASP A 128 -0.84 -5.88 11.42
C ASP A 128 -1.73 -4.66 11.64
N GLN A 129 -1.98 -4.26 12.89
CA GLN A 129 -2.68 -3.02 13.21
C GLN A 129 -1.95 -1.81 12.60
N LEU A 130 -0.61 -1.74 12.73
CA LEU A 130 0.19 -0.69 12.11
C LEU A 130 0.13 -0.77 10.58
N ALA A 131 0.15 -1.97 10.00
CA ALA A 131 0.01 -2.16 8.56
C ALA A 131 -1.35 -1.66 8.03
N VAL A 132 -2.45 -1.87 8.77
CA VAL A 132 -3.76 -1.31 8.43
C VAL A 132 -3.77 0.21 8.51
N VAL A 133 -3.16 0.81 9.55
CA VAL A 133 -2.99 2.27 9.64
C VAL A 133 -2.16 2.79 8.47
N ASN A 134 -1.06 2.11 8.13
CA ASN A 134 -0.19 2.46 7.01
C ASN A 134 -0.99 2.55 5.72
N VAL A 135 -1.81 1.54 5.41
CA VAL A 135 -2.66 1.55 4.21
C VAL A 135 -3.53 2.81 4.16
N VAL A 136 -4.17 3.20 5.27
CA VAL A 136 -4.97 4.44 5.33
C VAL A 136 -4.12 5.66 5.00
N ILE A 137 -2.98 5.82 5.68
CA ILE A 137 -2.10 6.98 5.51
C ILE A 137 -1.56 7.07 4.07
N GLN A 138 -1.14 5.95 3.48
CA GLN A 138 -0.65 5.94 2.11
C GLN A 138 -1.75 6.21 1.08
N VAL A 139 -2.98 5.71 1.29
CA VAL A 139 -4.14 6.05 0.45
C VAL A 139 -4.42 7.55 0.51
N GLU A 140 -4.44 8.13 1.70
CA GLU A 140 -4.64 9.56 1.86
C GLU A 140 -3.55 10.39 1.18
N ARG A 141 -2.28 9.94 1.28
CA ARG A 141 -1.14 10.57 0.61
C ARG A 141 -1.32 10.55 -0.92
N LEU A 142 -1.73 9.42 -1.48
CA LEU A 142 -2.00 9.29 -2.92
C LEU A 142 -3.16 10.18 -3.40
N VAL A 143 -4.26 10.26 -2.63
CA VAL A 143 -5.40 11.13 -2.97
C VAL A 143 -4.98 12.61 -3.07
N ARG A 144 -4.02 13.02 -2.23
CA ARG A 144 -3.46 14.39 -2.19
C ARG A 144 -2.21 14.56 -3.06
N HIS A 145 -1.75 13.52 -3.73
CA HIS A 145 -0.49 13.54 -4.47
C HIS A 145 -0.57 14.49 -5.68
N PRO A 146 0.45 15.34 -5.94
CA PRO A 146 0.40 16.33 -7.02
C PRO A 146 0.08 15.73 -8.41
N ILE A 147 0.60 14.54 -8.70
CA ILE A 147 0.34 13.81 -9.96
C ILE A 147 -1.12 13.35 -10.07
N LEU A 148 -1.74 12.97 -8.95
CA LEU A 148 -3.02 12.25 -8.93
C LEU A 148 -4.22 13.12 -8.59
N VAL A 149 -4.01 14.20 -7.82
CA VAL A 149 -5.07 14.98 -7.16
C VAL A 149 -6.14 15.47 -8.13
N ALA A 150 -5.75 15.95 -9.31
CA ALA A 150 -6.71 16.41 -10.32
C ALA A 150 -7.59 15.26 -10.88
N ALA A 151 -7.01 14.07 -11.06
CA ALA A 151 -7.75 12.89 -11.52
C ALA A 151 -8.65 12.31 -10.41
N ALA A 152 -8.17 12.32 -9.16
CA ALA A 152 -8.94 11.89 -8.00
C ALA A 152 -10.16 12.80 -7.75
N VAL A 153 -9.95 14.12 -7.71
CA VAL A 153 -11.03 15.11 -7.47
C VAL A 153 -12.09 15.10 -8.59
N SER A 154 -11.68 14.87 -9.84
CA SER A 154 -12.62 14.77 -10.98
C SER A 154 -13.33 13.41 -11.09
N GLY A 155 -13.04 12.46 -10.19
CA GLY A 155 -13.63 11.11 -10.22
C GLY A 155 -13.10 10.21 -11.34
N ARG A 156 -12.06 10.62 -12.08
CA ARG A 156 -11.43 9.83 -13.14
C ARG A 156 -10.52 8.73 -12.60
N LEU A 157 -10.06 8.89 -11.36
CA LEU A 157 -9.16 7.95 -10.69
C LEU A 157 -9.72 7.60 -9.31
N ARG A 158 -9.87 6.31 -9.03
CA ARG A 158 -10.18 5.81 -7.68
C ARG A 158 -8.89 5.39 -6.99
N VAL A 159 -8.70 5.80 -5.74
CA VAL A 159 -7.64 5.27 -4.87
C VAL A 159 -8.32 4.47 -3.76
N ALA A 160 -7.86 3.24 -3.52
CA ALA A 160 -8.43 2.34 -2.51
C ALA A 160 -7.33 1.65 -1.70
N GLY A 161 -7.67 1.25 -0.48
CA GLY A 161 -6.80 0.51 0.41
C GLY A 161 -7.29 -0.93 0.59
N THR A 162 -6.36 -1.87 0.66
CA THR A 162 -6.64 -3.26 1.03
C THR A 162 -5.61 -3.80 2.02
N PHE A 163 -5.99 -4.82 2.78
CA PHE A 163 -5.11 -5.54 3.69
C PHE A 163 -5.29 -7.05 3.50
N TYR A 164 -4.21 -7.76 3.20
CA TYR A 164 -4.25 -9.22 3.10
C TYR A 164 -3.93 -9.89 4.44
N SER A 165 -4.86 -10.69 4.96
CA SER A 165 -4.65 -11.48 6.16
C SER A 165 -4.12 -12.88 5.81
N THR A 166 -2.91 -13.23 6.27
CA THR A 166 -2.35 -14.57 6.09
C THR A 166 -3.14 -15.63 6.85
N ASP A 167 -3.62 -15.29 8.03
CA ASP A 167 -4.29 -16.23 8.93
C ASP A 167 -5.64 -16.68 8.38
N THR A 168 -6.35 -15.77 7.70
CA THR A 168 -7.65 -16.07 7.07
C THR A 168 -7.54 -16.35 5.58
N GLY A 169 -6.41 -16.03 4.95
CA GLY A 169 -6.23 -16.06 3.49
C GLY A 169 -7.07 -15.04 2.74
N CYS A 170 -7.67 -14.05 3.44
CA CYS A 170 -8.65 -13.12 2.88
C CYS A 170 -8.06 -11.73 2.63
N LEU A 171 -8.56 -11.06 1.59
CA LEU A 171 -8.29 -9.65 1.32
C LEU A 171 -9.42 -8.80 1.91
N HIS A 172 -9.06 -7.86 2.78
CA HIS A 172 -9.98 -6.92 3.42
C HIS A 172 -9.90 -5.56 2.74
N GLU A 173 -11.04 -4.94 2.45
CA GLU A 173 -11.07 -3.52 2.10
C GLU A 173 -10.72 -2.68 3.34
N VAL A 174 -9.91 -1.63 3.15
CA VAL A 174 -9.51 -0.71 4.20
C VAL A 174 -10.10 0.66 3.89
N SER A 175 -11.02 1.10 4.75
CA SER A 175 -11.59 2.44 4.71
C SER A 175 -10.74 3.43 5.53
N ALA A 176 -11.09 4.72 5.53
CA ALA A 176 -10.45 5.70 6.40
C ALA A 176 -10.51 5.32 7.90
N ASN A 177 -11.51 4.53 8.31
CA ASN A 177 -11.66 4.05 9.68
C ASN A 177 -11.03 2.66 9.90
N GLY A 178 -10.30 2.12 8.92
CA GLY A 178 -9.72 0.77 8.95
C GLY A 178 -10.55 -0.28 8.24
N ILE A 179 -10.28 -1.55 8.57
CA ILE A 179 -11.04 -2.70 8.09
C ILE A 179 -12.45 -2.63 8.71
N PRO A 180 -13.53 -2.59 7.90
CA PRO A 180 -14.88 -2.64 8.42
C PRO A 180 -15.09 -3.89 9.27
N ALA A 181 -15.75 -3.74 10.42
CA ALA A 181 -16.15 -4.90 11.20
C ALA A 181 -17.01 -5.82 10.31
N PRO A 182 -16.87 -7.15 10.43
CA PRO A 182 -17.79 -8.06 9.76
C PRO A 182 -19.21 -7.68 10.18
N GLY A 183 -20.07 -7.40 9.20
CA GLY A 183 -21.48 -7.11 9.46
C GLY A 183 -22.12 -8.29 10.21
N PRO A 184 -23.24 -8.07 10.92
CA PRO A 184 -23.97 -9.20 11.50
C PRO A 184 -24.35 -10.18 10.38
N LEU A 185 -23.98 -11.45 10.57
CA LEU A 185 -24.44 -12.57 9.75
C LEU A 185 -25.97 -12.74 9.89
#